data_AF-A0AAD9AJQ4-F1
#
_entry.id   AF-A0AAD9AJQ4-F1
#
_cell.length_a   1.000
_cell.length_b   1.000
_cell.length_c   1.000
_cell.angle_alpha   90.00
_cell.angle_beta   90.00
_cell.angle_gamma   90.00
#
_symmetry.space_group_name_H-M   'P 1'
#
loop_
_entity.id
_entity.type
_entity.pdbx_description
1 polymer ?
#
loop_
_entity_poly.entity_id
_entity_poly.type
_entity_poly.pdbx_seq_one_letter_code
_entity_poly.pdbx_strand_id
1 'polypeptide(L)'
;MSARDTNNPKNHVLIGGVSVPLGGKPGIRREFTSWATEAPAKSIQVSLFIRALQKFYDTPYTETLSYFQIAGRHAPFHTVFFCSSYSPGLWQQTLFNLMGEVIEDLKIEDPGVKKEWLKERSTWRLPYWNWALQPVEGVPDLFKHDKVAICTPSGTEPETVTNPLHRYEMRVDGKVTLMGSPALGKYKIDDVKQEPVEWTQWISLEFIHNNLHVFNGGAGDFSKGIGHMSNVPVAAFDPIFWMHHCYVDCIFAMWQVLNPDSWFDPAGGQEKLVPFHNDFGGERHVDYFNSDDVRAYSTFGYEYDVLVRQKGQEDEEYVAGITSHINKTYHGTGDVLQHDKGGLFLSGQLGGGDKDYEDYVINVLYDRYGYEDGAPYTIHFFFREAPAEADVRAGDRMIHEFPGHVGSISTFSSPVETVGQGEDNTLHCAKCARQRDEGVLSRASVSLTISLYKDAVNKNIDAIGDLTPSTVETYLKDGLTWVAVSMEGRFIPWNELDKTKVFILQGTSEQPTDNNIFSTYRSYTSMPAATDGKEAGASKQDYKDFETGRLSMRV
;
A
#
# COMPACT_ATOMS: atom_id res chain seq x y z
N MET A 1 3.53 -35.53 27.24
CA MET A 1 2.89 -34.87 26.09
C MET A 1 3.70 -35.28 24.86
N SER A 2 3.09 -35.95 23.89
CA SER A 2 3.78 -36.31 22.64
C SER A 2 4.12 -35.03 21.89
N ALA A 3 5.38 -34.87 21.48
CA ALA A 3 5.78 -33.82 20.55
C ALA A 3 4.81 -33.84 19.36
N ARG A 4 4.15 -32.71 19.08
CA ARG A 4 3.35 -32.57 17.85
C ARG A 4 4.30 -32.81 16.69
N ASP A 5 3.95 -33.74 15.81
CA ASP A 5 4.70 -33.95 14.58
C ASP A 5 4.58 -32.68 13.73
N THR A 6 5.64 -31.87 13.73
CA THR A 6 5.72 -30.59 13.02
C THR A 6 5.66 -30.77 11.50
N ASN A 7 5.77 -32.00 10.99
CA ASN A 7 5.67 -32.31 9.57
C ASN A 7 4.29 -32.79 9.13
N ASN A 8 3.30 -32.89 10.04
CA ASN A 8 1.94 -33.29 9.67
C ASN A 8 1.19 -32.11 9.00
N PRO A 9 0.75 -32.22 7.73
CA PRO A 9 0.05 -31.15 7.03
C PRO A 9 -1.24 -30.69 7.70
N LYS A 10 -1.89 -31.56 8.49
CA LYS A 10 -3.12 -31.24 9.22
C LYS A 10 -2.92 -30.23 10.36
N ASN A 11 -1.68 -29.94 10.73
CA ASN A 11 -1.35 -28.97 11.77
C ASN A 11 -1.08 -27.56 11.19
N HIS A 12 -1.07 -27.40 9.86
CA HIS A 12 -0.67 -26.18 9.17
C HIS A 12 -1.80 -25.60 8.31
N VAL A 13 -1.81 -24.28 8.11
CA VAL A 13 -2.70 -23.63 7.15
C VAL A 13 -2.01 -23.58 5.80
N LEU A 14 -2.45 -24.44 4.88
CA LEU A 14 -1.93 -24.48 3.52
C LEU A 14 -2.58 -23.41 2.63
N ILE A 15 -1.74 -22.64 1.95
CA ILE A 15 -2.19 -21.63 0.99
C ILE A 15 -2.01 -22.18 -0.42
N GLY A 16 -3.11 -22.61 -1.04
CA GLY A 16 -3.13 -23.09 -2.43
C GLY A 16 -3.78 -22.12 -3.41
N GLY A 17 -4.40 -21.04 -2.91
CA GLY A 17 -5.19 -20.14 -3.74
C GLY A 17 -6.49 -20.77 -4.24
N VAL A 18 -7.09 -20.18 -5.28
CA VAL A 18 -8.30 -20.73 -5.91
C VAL A 18 -7.89 -21.65 -7.06
N SER A 19 -8.22 -22.94 -6.96
CA SER A 19 -7.79 -23.93 -7.94
C SER A 19 -8.21 -23.57 -9.37
N VAL A 20 -7.25 -23.70 -10.29
CA VAL A 20 -7.46 -23.54 -11.73
C VAL A 20 -7.55 -24.94 -12.37
N PRO A 21 -8.62 -25.27 -13.11
CA PRO A 21 -8.70 -26.54 -13.81
C PRO A 21 -7.51 -26.74 -14.76
N LEU A 22 -7.09 -28.00 -14.98
CA LEU A 22 -5.99 -28.30 -15.90
C LEU A 22 -6.26 -27.74 -17.30
N GLY A 23 -5.36 -26.90 -17.81
CA GLY A 23 -5.52 -26.19 -19.09
C GLY A 23 -6.48 -25.00 -19.06
N GLY A 24 -7.07 -24.69 -17.91
CA GLY A 24 -7.85 -23.48 -17.66
C GLY A 24 -6.95 -22.26 -17.41
N LYS A 25 -7.56 -21.07 -17.49
CA LYS A 25 -6.88 -19.82 -17.12
C LYS A 25 -7.22 -19.42 -15.67
N PRO A 26 -6.31 -18.76 -14.95
CA PRO A 26 -6.62 -18.10 -13.69
C PRO A 26 -7.83 -17.18 -13.81
N GLY A 27 -8.56 -17.00 -12.71
CA GLY A 27 -9.63 -16.01 -12.66
C GLY A 27 -9.07 -14.58 -12.62
N ILE A 28 -9.86 -13.60 -13.02
CA ILE A 28 -9.40 -12.21 -13.12
C ILE A 28 -9.78 -11.44 -11.86
N ARG A 29 -8.81 -10.84 -11.17
CA ARG A 29 -9.02 -9.78 -10.20
C ARG A 29 -9.34 -8.49 -10.96
N ARG A 30 -10.51 -7.92 -10.69
CA ARG A 30 -11.02 -6.71 -11.37
C ARG A 30 -10.91 -5.49 -10.45
N GLU A 31 -10.84 -4.31 -11.05
CA GLU A 31 -10.98 -3.07 -10.29
C GLU A 31 -12.32 -3.04 -9.55
N PHE A 32 -12.28 -2.72 -8.26
CA PHE A 32 -13.39 -2.88 -7.32
C PHE A 32 -14.63 -2.07 -7.72
N THR A 33 -14.47 -0.82 -8.12
CA THR A 33 -15.56 0.09 -8.45
C THR A 33 -16.33 -0.43 -9.65
N SER A 34 -15.63 -0.69 -10.76
CA SER A 34 -16.24 -1.28 -11.97
C SER A 34 -16.88 -2.65 -11.73
N TRP A 35 -16.32 -3.46 -10.83
CA TRP A 35 -16.89 -4.76 -10.46
C TRP A 35 -18.13 -4.66 -9.56
N ALA A 36 -18.13 -3.74 -8.59
CA ALA A 36 -19.11 -3.71 -7.50
C ALA A 36 -20.23 -2.67 -7.69
N THR A 37 -19.95 -1.50 -8.25
CA THR A 37 -20.83 -0.32 -8.11
C THR A 37 -21.78 -0.08 -9.28
N GLU A 38 -21.57 -0.69 -10.45
CA GLU A 38 -22.48 -0.49 -11.60
C GLU A 38 -23.90 -1.04 -11.33
N ALA A 39 -24.03 -2.17 -10.62
CA ALA A 39 -25.31 -2.76 -10.22
C ALA A 39 -25.19 -3.81 -9.08
N PRO A 40 -24.74 -3.43 -7.87
CA PRO A 40 -24.49 -4.38 -6.76
C PRO A 40 -25.71 -5.24 -6.43
N ALA A 41 -26.90 -4.64 -6.45
CA ALA A 41 -28.18 -5.30 -6.19
C ALA A 41 -28.57 -6.37 -7.22
N LYS A 42 -27.90 -6.40 -8.38
CA LYS A 42 -28.13 -7.36 -9.48
C LYS A 42 -26.95 -8.33 -9.66
N SER A 43 -25.84 -8.12 -8.96
CA SER A 43 -24.62 -8.90 -9.14
C SER A 43 -24.61 -10.12 -8.20
N ILE A 44 -24.64 -11.31 -8.79
CA ILE A 44 -24.49 -12.58 -8.06
C ILE A 44 -23.14 -12.64 -7.35
N GLN A 45 -22.06 -12.17 -7.99
CA GLN A 45 -20.74 -12.16 -7.36
C GLN A 45 -20.67 -11.22 -6.16
N VAL A 46 -21.27 -10.03 -6.22
CA VAL A 46 -21.34 -9.11 -5.07
C VAL A 46 -22.19 -9.73 -3.96
N SER A 47 -23.34 -10.35 -4.29
CA SER A 47 -24.17 -11.05 -3.31
C SER A 47 -23.42 -12.18 -2.61
N LEU A 48 -22.72 -13.02 -3.37
CA LEU A 48 -21.87 -14.09 -2.84
C LEU A 48 -20.76 -13.54 -1.94
N PHE A 49 -20.10 -12.46 -2.35
CA PHE A 49 -19.02 -11.83 -1.60
C PHE A 49 -19.50 -11.27 -0.27
N ILE A 50 -20.59 -10.50 -0.27
CA ILE A 50 -21.19 -9.93 0.94
C ILE A 50 -21.61 -11.04 1.91
N ARG A 51 -22.30 -12.08 1.43
CA ARG A 51 -22.74 -13.20 2.27
C ARG A 51 -21.57 -14.01 2.82
N ALA A 52 -20.57 -14.30 1.99
CA ALA A 52 -19.39 -15.05 2.40
C ALA A 52 -18.56 -14.26 3.42
N LEU A 53 -18.41 -12.95 3.24
CA LEU A 53 -17.70 -12.09 4.20
C LEU A 53 -18.46 -11.99 5.54
N GLN A 54 -19.79 -11.92 5.52
CA GLN A 54 -20.58 -12.00 6.75
C GLN A 54 -20.34 -13.33 7.48
N LYS A 55 -20.38 -14.45 6.76
CA LYS A 55 -20.10 -15.79 7.32
C LYS A 55 -18.66 -15.88 7.86
N PHE A 56 -17.72 -15.21 7.21
CA PHE A 56 -16.33 -15.13 7.64
C PHE A 56 -16.19 -14.38 8.98
N TYR A 57 -16.96 -13.32 9.20
CA TYR A 57 -17.00 -12.59 10.47
C TYR A 57 -17.71 -13.37 11.58
N ASP A 58 -18.72 -14.15 11.22
CA ASP A 58 -19.46 -15.00 12.16
C ASP A 58 -18.67 -16.26 12.56
N THR A 59 -17.59 -16.58 11.85
CA THR A 59 -16.70 -17.70 12.18
C THR A 59 -16.03 -17.42 13.53
N PRO A 60 -16.10 -18.33 14.52
CA PRO A 60 -15.58 -18.08 15.87
C PRO A 60 -14.11 -17.66 15.82
N TYR A 61 -13.75 -16.60 16.53
CA TYR A 61 -12.40 -16.03 16.50
C TYR A 61 -11.28 -16.97 16.97
N THR A 62 -11.63 -18.08 17.62
CA THR A 62 -10.70 -19.13 18.03
C THR A 62 -10.31 -20.06 16.89
N GLU A 63 -11.12 -20.09 15.82
CA GLU A 63 -10.88 -20.93 14.64
C GLU A 63 -9.78 -20.33 13.77
N THR A 64 -8.82 -21.16 13.37
CA THR A 64 -7.59 -20.79 12.67
C THR A 64 -7.80 -20.03 11.36
N LEU A 65 -8.93 -20.27 10.69
CA LEU A 65 -9.35 -19.63 9.44
C LEU A 65 -10.51 -18.65 9.65
N SER A 66 -10.74 -18.17 10.88
CA SER A 66 -11.65 -17.04 11.12
C SER A 66 -11.04 -15.73 10.61
N TYR A 67 -11.89 -14.74 10.34
CA TYR A 67 -11.41 -13.42 9.90
C TYR A 67 -10.44 -12.83 10.91
N PHE A 68 -10.74 -13.00 12.21
CA PHE A 68 -9.89 -12.56 13.29
C PHE A 68 -8.49 -13.18 13.26
N GLN A 69 -8.38 -14.50 13.08
CA GLN A 69 -7.08 -15.18 13.02
C GLN A 69 -6.31 -14.84 11.74
N ILE A 70 -6.99 -14.70 10.60
CA ILE A 70 -6.35 -14.34 9.33
C ILE A 70 -5.86 -12.88 9.35
N ALA A 71 -6.66 -11.94 9.84
CA ALA A 71 -6.23 -10.55 10.04
C ALA A 71 -5.11 -10.43 11.09
N GLY A 72 -5.18 -11.20 12.19
CA GLY A 72 -4.15 -11.23 13.22
C GLY A 72 -2.80 -11.77 12.74
N ARG A 73 -2.75 -12.51 11.63
CA ARG A 73 -1.50 -12.92 10.97
C ARG A 73 -0.81 -11.77 10.23
N HIS A 74 -1.43 -10.60 10.07
CA HIS A 74 -0.76 -9.42 9.52
C HIS A 74 0.17 -8.75 10.53
N ALA A 75 -0.25 -8.70 11.80
CA ALA A 75 0.47 -8.02 12.88
C ALA A 75 1.98 -8.38 13.00
N PRO A 76 2.46 -9.56 12.55
CA PRO A 76 3.87 -9.87 12.53
C PRO A 76 4.72 -9.40 11.33
N PHE A 77 4.10 -8.87 10.28
CA PHE A 77 4.80 -8.64 9.01
C PHE A 77 4.55 -7.22 8.50
N HIS A 78 5.61 -6.42 8.31
CA HIS A 78 5.49 -5.13 7.64
C HIS A 78 6.09 -5.12 6.22
N THR A 79 6.54 -6.27 5.71
CA THR A 79 7.09 -6.33 4.35
C THR A 79 5.91 -6.34 3.40
N VAL A 80 5.78 -5.25 2.64
CA VAL A 80 4.69 -5.05 1.68
C VAL A 80 4.53 -6.24 0.75
N PHE A 81 5.64 -6.85 0.34
CA PHE A 81 5.70 -8.03 -0.50
C PHE A 81 4.96 -9.26 0.06
N PHE A 82 5.11 -9.53 1.36
CA PHE A 82 4.50 -10.71 1.98
C PHE A 82 3.01 -10.49 2.24
N CYS A 83 2.66 -9.26 2.59
CA CYS A 83 1.27 -8.91 2.80
C CYS A 83 0.49 -8.72 1.49
N SER A 84 1.12 -8.33 0.39
CA SER A 84 0.40 -8.06 -0.86
C SER A 84 -0.04 -9.33 -1.60
N SER A 85 0.75 -10.41 -1.55
CA SER A 85 0.44 -11.63 -2.33
C SER A 85 -0.16 -12.76 -1.48
N TYR A 86 0.45 -13.12 -0.33
CA TYR A 86 0.08 -14.31 0.45
C TYR A 86 -1.17 -14.12 1.30
N SER A 87 -1.25 -12.99 2.01
CA SER A 87 -2.39 -12.66 2.86
C SER A 87 -3.69 -12.55 2.03
N PRO A 88 -3.74 -11.76 0.93
CA PRO A 88 -4.84 -11.77 -0.03
C PRO A 88 -5.09 -13.13 -0.67
N GLY A 89 -4.05 -13.95 -0.91
CA GLY A 89 -4.19 -15.32 -1.42
C GLY A 89 -4.99 -16.23 -0.47
N LEU A 90 -4.61 -16.27 0.81
CA LEU A 90 -5.32 -17.04 1.85
C LEU A 90 -6.73 -16.51 2.11
N TRP A 91 -6.88 -15.19 2.14
CA TRP A 91 -8.17 -14.53 2.33
C TRP A 91 -9.13 -14.84 1.17
N GLN A 92 -8.64 -14.75 -0.07
CA GLN A 92 -9.37 -15.13 -1.28
C GLN A 92 -9.78 -16.61 -1.26
N GLN A 93 -8.86 -17.52 -0.92
CA GLN A 93 -9.15 -18.95 -0.80
C GLN A 93 -10.26 -19.22 0.22
N THR A 94 -10.17 -18.57 1.40
CA THR A 94 -11.15 -18.73 2.48
C THR A 94 -12.53 -18.26 2.05
N LEU A 95 -12.63 -17.05 1.47
CA LEU A 95 -13.90 -16.55 0.97
C LEU A 95 -14.47 -17.39 -0.17
N PHE A 96 -13.63 -17.85 -1.11
CA PHE A 96 -14.09 -18.71 -2.19
C PHE A 96 -14.72 -20.01 -1.66
N ASN A 97 -14.18 -20.58 -0.58
CA ASN A 97 -14.76 -21.74 0.09
C ASN A 97 -16.09 -21.38 0.78
N LEU A 98 -16.13 -20.29 1.53
CA LEU A 98 -17.35 -19.80 2.18
C LEU A 98 -18.46 -19.45 1.18
N MET A 99 -18.13 -18.94 -0.01
CA MET A 99 -19.11 -18.75 -1.09
C MET A 99 -19.77 -20.07 -1.51
N GLY A 100 -19.04 -21.18 -1.47
CA GLY A 100 -19.59 -22.51 -1.75
C GLY A 100 -20.61 -22.92 -0.68
N GLU A 101 -20.28 -22.70 0.60
CA GLU A 101 -21.20 -22.93 1.71
C GLU A 101 -22.44 -22.04 1.62
N VAL A 102 -22.28 -20.76 1.27
CA VAL A 102 -23.40 -19.83 1.05
C VAL A 102 -24.35 -20.35 -0.02
N ILE A 103 -23.85 -20.88 -1.14
CA ILE A 103 -24.71 -21.45 -2.20
C ILE A 103 -25.54 -22.63 -1.68
N GLU A 104 -24.96 -23.46 -0.81
CA GLU A 104 -25.71 -24.56 -0.18
C GLU A 104 -26.72 -24.05 0.87
N ASP A 105 -26.33 -23.06 1.68
CA ASP A 105 -27.20 -22.42 2.69
C ASP A 105 -28.40 -21.71 2.05
N LEU A 106 -28.25 -21.18 0.83
CA LEU A 106 -29.31 -20.55 0.05
C LEU A 106 -30.38 -21.52 -0.44
N LYS A 107 -30.15 -22.84 -0.36
CA LYS A 107 -31.13 -23.90 -0.73
C LYS A 107 -31.81 -23.66 -2.08
N ILE A 108 -31.01 -23.31 -3.09
CA ILE A 108 -31.51 -22.99 -4.43
C ILE A 108 -32.14 -24.24 -5.06
N GLU A 109 -33.47 -24.24 -5.19
CA GLU A 109 -34.24 -25.38 -5.71
C GLU A 109 -34.10 -25.56 -7.23
N ASP A 110 -34.02 -24.46 -7.98
CA ASP A 110 -33.87 -24.49 -9.45
C ASP A 110 -32.42 -24.86 -9.83
N PRO A 111 -32.20 -26.00 -10.53
CA PRO A 111 -30.84 -26.43 -10.90
C PRO A 111 -30.14 -25.49 -11.89
N GLY A 112 -30.89 -24.78 -12.73
CA GLY A 112 -30.38 -23.78 -13.67
C GLY A 112 -29.83 -22.56 -12.92
N VAL A 113 -30.59 -22.05 -11.95
CA VAL A 113 -30.16 -20.95 -11.09
C VAL A 113 -28.95 -21.37 -10.24
N LYS A 114 -28.98 -22.57 -9.62
CA LYS A 114 -27.83 -23.06 -8.84
C LYS A 114 -26.57 -23.17 -9.70
N LYS A 115 -26.70 -23.61 -10.95
CA LYS A 115 -25.60 -23.69 -11.91
C LYS A 115 -25.04 -22.30 -12.26
N GLU A 116 -25.88 -21.29 -12.40
CA GLU A 116 -25.44 -19.91 -12.64
C GLU A 116 -24.66 -19.34 -11.44
N TRP A 117 -25.15 -19.53 -10.21
CA TRP A 117 -24.45 -19.09 -9.01
C TRP A 117 -23.09 -19.79 -8.82
N LEU A 118 -23.02 -21.09 -9.11
CA LEU A 118 -21.75 -21.83 -9.11
C LEU A 118 -20.78 -21.33 -10.20
N LYS A 119 -21.30 -20.94 -11.36
CA LYS A 119 -20.50 -20.35 -12.44
C LYS A 119 -19.93 -19.00 -12.00
N GLU A 120 -20.75 -18.11 -11.45
CA GLU A 120 -20.29 -16.80 -10.96
C GLU A 120 -19.29 -16.91 -9.82
N ARG A 121 -19.46 -17.88 -8.90
CA ARG A 121 -18.44 -18.22 -7.91
C ARG A 121 -17.13 -18.63 -8.58
N SER A 122 -17.17 -19.50 -9.59
CA SER A 122 -15.96 -20.05 -10.24
C SER A 122 -15.09 -18.98 -10.92
N THR A 123 -15.72 -17.91 -11.41
CA THR A 123 -15.06 -16.77 -12.07
C THR A 123 -14.64 -15.67 -11.09
N TRP A 124 -15.12 -15.70 -9.84
CA TRP A 124 -14.80 -14.69 -8.84
C TRP A 124 -13.35 -14.79 -8.39
N ARG A 125 -12.71 -13.61 -8.24
CA ARG A 125 -11.44 -13.41 -7.54
C ARG A 125 -11.54 -12.13 -6.72
N LEU A 126 -10.65 -11.97 -5.74
CA LEU A 126 -10.66 -10.79 -4.88
C LEU A 126 -10.44 -9.52 -5.72
N PRO A 127 -11.40 -8.58 -5.78
CA PRO A 127 -11.21 -7.32 -6.49
C PRO A 127 -10.10 -6.46 -5.85
N TYR A 128 -9.53 -5.55 -6.62
CA TYR A 128 -8.50 -4.61 -6.14
C TYR A 128 -9.03 -3.17 -6.14
N TRP A 129 -8.65 -2.37 -5.15
CA TRP A 129 -9.05 -0.96 -5.10
C TRP A 129 -7.95 -0.08 -5.71
N ASN A 130 -8.23 0.43 -6.93
CA ASN A 130 -7.35 1.36 -7.61
C ASN A 130 -7.56 2.79 -7.09
N TRP A 131 -6.89 3.13 -6.00
CA TRP A 131 -6.95 4.45 -5.37
C TRP A 131 -6.27 5.57 -6.18
N ALA A 132 -5.60 5.23 -7.29
CA ALA A 132 -4.87 6.19 -8.14
C ALA A 132 -5.68 6.64 -9.38
N LEU A 133 -6.91 6.15 -9.57
CA LEU A 133 -7.78 6.57 -10.67
C LEU A 133 -8.14 8.07 -10.62
N GLN A 134 -8.36 8.66 -11.79
CA GLN A 134 -8.81 10.04 -11.96
C GLN A 134 -10.25 10.09 -12.53
N PRO A 135 -11.14 10.95 -12.00
CA PRO A 135 -10.94 11.76 -10.79
C PRO A 135 -10.80 10.86 -9.55
N VAL A 136 -10.04 11.33 -8.54
CA VAL A 136 -9.91 10.60 -7.27
C VAL A 136 -11.24 10.67 -6.51
N GLU A 137 -11.97 9.57 -6.46
CA GLU A 137 -13.28 9.47 -5.77
C GLU A 137 -13.16 9.03 -4.30
N GLY A 138 -11.93 8.76 -3.84
CA GLY A 138 -11.61 8.31 -2.50
C GLY A 138 -11.96 6.83 -2.27
N VAL A 139 -12.39 6.50 -1.05
CA VAL A 139 -12.85 5.15 -0.70
C VAL A 139 -14.07 4.76 -1.56
N PRO A 140 -14.19 3.53 -2.08
CA PRO A 140 -15.33 3.14 -2.91
C PRO A 140 -16.66 3.17 -2.13
N ASP A 141 -17.76 3.50 -2.81
CA ASP A 141 -19.07 3.72 -2.16
C ASP A 141 -19.58 2.52 -1.36
N LEU A 142 -19.25 1.30 -1.79
CA LEU A 142 -19.65 0.08 -1.09
C LEU A 142 -19.01 -0.07 0.30
N PHE A 143 -18.01 0.73 0.67
CA PHE A 143 -17.47 0.77 2.04
C PHE A 143 -18.12 1.86 2.91
N LYS A 144 -18.77 2.86 2.30
CA LYS A 144 -19.29 4.04 3.01
C LYS A 144 -20.58 3.79 3.76
N HIS A 145 -21.37 2.80 3.32
CA HIS A 145 -22.72 2.56 3.82
C HIS A 145 -22.80 1.29 4.67
N ASP A 146 -23.48 1.37 5.81
CA ASP A 146 -23.69 0.27 6.76
C ASP A 146 -24.68 -0.81 6.26
N LYS A 147 -25.40 -0.50 5.18
CA LYS A 147 -26.34 -1.40 4.50
C LYS A 147 -26.03 -1.48 3.01
N VAL A 148 -26.32 -2.65 2.43
CA VAL A 148 -26.16 -2.93 1.00
C VAL A 148 -27.33 -3.78 0.50
N ALA A 149 -27.80 -3.48 -0.71
CA ALA A 149 -28.77 -4.32 -1.41
C ALA A 149 -28.04 -5.38 -2.24
N ILE A 150 -28.43 -6.64 -2.08
CA ILE A 150 -27.84 -7.80 -2.78
C ILE A 150 -28.93 -8.65 -3.45
N CYS A 151 -28.58 -9.33 -4.54
CA CYS A 151 -29.54 -10.18 -5.24
C CYS A 151 -29.86 -11.46 -4.44
N THR A 152 -31.05 -12.01 -4.70
CA THR A 152 -31.55 -13.28 -4.16
C THR A 152 -31.68 -14.32 -5.27
N PRO A 153 -31.58 -15.63 -4.97
CA PRO A 153 -31.76 -16.68 -5.97
C PRO A 153 -33.15 -16.70 -6.62
N SER A 154 -34.18 -16.12 -5.98
CA SER A 154 -35.53 -16.02 -6.56
C SER A 154 -35.62 -15.03 -7.71
N GLY A 155 -34.64 -14.11 -7.85
CA GLY A 155 -34.59 -13.11 -8.92
C GLY A 155 -35.70 -12.06 -8.89
N THR A 156 -36.49 -12.00 -7.80
CA THR A 156 -37.66 -11.12 -7.69
C THR A 156 -37.27 -9.70 -7.27
N GLU A 157 -36.72 -9.54 -6.07
CA GLU A 157 -36.31 -8.24 -5.52
C GLU A 157 -34.97 -8.40 -4.77
N PRO A 158 -34.07 -7.40 -4.84
CA PRO A 158 -32.89 -7.37 -4.00
C PRO A 158 -33.28 -7.33 -2.52
N GLU A 159 -32.48 -7.99 -1.68
CA GLU A 159 -32.62 -7.88 -0.23
C GLU A 159 -31.57 -6.93 0.35
N THR A 160 -31.97 -6.14 1.34
CA THR A 160 -31.05 -5.23 2.05
C THR A 160 -30.49 -5.91 3.29
N VAL A 161 -29.17 -6.03 3.36
CA VAL A 161 -28.44 -6.65 4.46
C VAL A 161 -27.47 -5.68 5.13
N THR A 162 -26.99 -6.03 6.32
CA THR A 162 -25.82 -5.35 6.91
C THR A 162 -24.62 -5.54 5.99
N ASN A 163 -23.88 -4.47 5.78
CA ASN A 163 -22.72 -4.48 4.90
C ASN A 163 -21.43 -4.80 5.68
N PRO A 164 -20.86 -6.01 5.54
CA PRO A 164 -19.62 -6.37 6.22
C PRO A 164 -18.38 -5.65 5.66
N LEU A 165 -18.48 -4.97 4.51
CA LEU A 165 -17.39 -4.13 3.98
C LEU A 165 -17.28 -2.79 4.72
N HIS A 166 -18.37 -2.33 5.35
CA HIS A 166 -18.35 -1.05 6.07
C HIS A 166 -17.43 -1.07 7.28
N ARG A 167 -17.41 -2.19 8.02
CA ARG A 167 -16.50 -2.44 9.14
C ARG A 167 -16.55 -3.90 9.58
N TYR A 168 -15.46 -4.34 10.21
CA TYR A 168 -15.45 -5.54 11.04
C TYR A 168 -15.81 -5.19 12.50
N GLU A 169 -16.63 -6.02 13.14
CA GLU A 169 -16.94 -5.92 14.57
C GLU A 169 -16.58 -7.22 15.28
N MET A 170 -15.55 -7.19 16.13
CA MET A 170 -15.21 -8.32 16.98
C MET A 170 -16.29 -8.51 18.05
N ARG A 171 -16.81 -9.75 18.15
CA ARG A 171 -17.88 -10.08 19.11
C ARG A 171 -17.51 -11.30 19.95
N VAL A 172 -17.66 -11.16 21.26
CA VAL A 172 -17.57 -12.26 22.24
C VAL A 172 -18.93 -12.37 22.92
N ASP A 173 -19.53 -13.56 22.89
CA ASP A 173 -20.87 -13.84 23.41
C ASP A 173 -21.95 -12.84 22.91
N GLY A 174 -21.87 -12.49 21.63
CA GLY A 174 -22.78 -11.56 20.96
C GLY A 174 -22.53 -10.08 21.25
N LYS A 175 -21.56 -9.72 22.11
CA LYS A 175 -21.24 -8.34 22.46
C LYS A 175 -20.02 -7.83 21.71
N VAL A 176 -20.12 -6.63 21.15
CA VAL A 176 -18.98 -5.93 20.55
C VAL A 176 -17.88 -5.78 21.61
N THR A 177 -16.68 -6.24 21.26
CA THR A 177 -15.55 -6.38 22.19
C THR A 177 -14.33 -5.72 21.57
N LEU A 178 -13.68 -4.82 22.32
CA LEU A 178 -12.46 -4.15 21.88
C LEU A 178 -11.31 -5.16 21.72
N MET A 179 -10.42 -4.93 20.74
CA MET A 179 -9.30 -5.83 20.43
C MET A 179 -8.35 -6.05 21.61
N GLY A 180 -8.19 -5.04 22.47
CA GLY A 180 -7.43 -5.11 23.73
C GLY A 180 -8.25 -5.55 24.96
N SER A 181 -9.43 -6.14 24.79
CA SER A 181 -10.25 -6.57 25.93
C SER A 181 -9.71 -7.85 26.58
N PRO A 182 -9.61 -7.94 27.93
CA PRO A 182 -9.31 -9.19 28.62
C PRO A 182 -10.30 -10.33 28.31
N ALA A 183 -11.51 -10.01 27.84
CA ALA A 183 -12.51 -11.00 27.41
C ALA A 183 -12.04 -11.88 26.25
N LEU A 184 -11.02 -11.45 25.50
CA LEU A 184 -10.38 -12.23 24.43
C LEU A 184 -9.33 -13.21 24.95
N GLY A 185 -9.02 -13.19 26.25
CA GLY A 185 -8.05 -14.10 26.87
C GLY A 185 -6.69 -14.04 26.19
N LYS A 186 -6.15 -15.19 25.78
CA LYS A 186 -4.87 -15.30 25.05
C LYS A 186 -4.88 -14.71 23.64
N TYR A 187 -6.06 -14.39 23.10
CA TYR A 187 -6.25 -13.79 21.78
C TYR A 187 -6.41 -12.28 21.82
N LYS A 188 -6.35 -11.69 23.03
CA LYS A 188 -6.29 -10.26 23.20
C LYS A 188 -5.10 -9.72 22.40
N ILE A 189 -5.36 -8.71 21.58
CA ILE A 189 -4.33 -7.98 20.86
C ILE A 189 -3.96 -6.80 21.77
N ASP A 190 -2.92 -7.01 22.56
CA ASP A 190 -2.15 -5.92 23.15
C ASP A 190 -1.38 -5.20 22.03
N ASP A 191 -0.98 -3.94 22.20
CA ASP A 191 -0.21 -3.22 21.17
C ASP A 191 1.05 -4.03 20.79
N VAL A 192 0.99 -4.71 19.63
CA VAL A 192 2.07 -5.56 19.14
C VAL A 192 3.00 -4.73 18.26
N LYS A 193 4.26 -5.10 18.19
CA LYS A 193 5.37 -4.20 17.81
C LYS A 193 6.40 -5.00 17.01
N GLN A 194 6.46 -4.83 15.68
CA GLN A 194 7.26 -5.67 14.73
C GLN A 194 7.85 -4.86 13.53
N GLU A 195 8.69 -5.45 12.65
CA GLU A 195 9.31 -4.79 11.45
C GLU A 195 9.86 -5.71 10.30
N PRO A 196 10.33 -5.15 9.15
CA PRO A 196 11.07 -5.80 8.04
C PRO A 196 12.02 -4.85 7.21
N VAL A 197 12.26 -5.06 5.90
CA VAL A 197 13.52 -5.50 5.22
C VAL A 197 13.98 -4.42 4.18
N GLU A 198 15.28 -4.44 3.78
CA GLU A 198 16.02 -3.56 2.82
C GLU A 198 15.56 -3.60 1.35
N TRP A 199 15.50 -2.47 0.60
CA TRP A 199 15.80 -2.32 -0.85
C TRP A 199 16.00 -0.85 -1.30
N THR A 200 16.78 -0.65 -2.36
CA THR A 200 17.26 0.64 -2.88
C THR A 200 16.45 1.21 -4.05
N GLN A 201 15.81 2.36 -3.82
CA GLN A 201 15.56 3.53 -4.70
C GLN A 201 14.65 4.49 -3.91
N TRP A 202 14.68 5.80 -4.14
CA TRP A 202 14.07 6.77 -3.20
C TRP A 202 12.53 6.80 -3.22
N ILE A 203 11.91 6.29 -4.28
CA ILE A 203 10.47 5.99 -4.33
C ILE A 203 10.34 4.47 -4.35
N SER A 204 9.67 3.91 -3.34
CA SER A 204 9.39 2.47 -3.26
C SER A 204 7.88 2.22 -3.28
N LEU A 205 7.50 0.99 -3.63
CA LEU A 205 6.11 0.56 -3.49
C LEU A 205 5.63 0.67 -2.03
N GLU A 206 6.53 0.41 -1.06
CA GLU A 206 6.25 0.55 0.37
C GLU A 206 5.99 2.01 0.78
N PHE A 207 6.75 2.97 0.25
CA PHE A 207 6.51 4.38 0.53
C PHE A 207 5.08 4.80 0.14
N ILE A 208 4.63 4.41 -1.06
CA ILE A 208 3.29 4.71 -1.56
C ILE A 208 2.23 4.02 -0.69
N HIS A 209 2.41 2.72 -0.42
CA HIS A 209 1.56 1.93 0.46
C HIS A 209 1.40 2.55 1.87
N ASN A 210 2.49 2.97 2.49
CA ASN A 210 2.51 3.53 3.86
C ASN A 210 1.66 4.81 3.97
N ASN A 211 1.74 5.68 2.97
CA ASN A 211 0.93 6.90 2.95
C ASN A 211 -0.57 6.57 2.81
N LEU A 212 -0.95 5.58 2.00
CA LEU A 212 -2.35 5.19 1.84
C LEU A 212 -2.94 4.57 3.12
N HIS A 213 -2.14 3.82 3.89
CA HIS A 213 -2.53 3.36 5.22
C HIS A 213 -2.91 4.51 6.15
N VAL A 214 -2.07 5.55 6.21
CA VAL A 214 -2.33 6.75 7.03
C VAL A 214 -3.51 7.55 6.50
N PHE A 215 -3.66 7.71 5.19
CA PHE A 215 -4.79 8.46 4.59
C PHE A 215 -6.14 7.80 4.87
N ASN A 216 -6.20 6.47 4.93
CA ASN A 216 -7.43 5.75 5.27
C ASN A 216 -7.69 5.69 6.78
N GLY A 217 -6.64 5.50 7.58
CA GLY A 217 -6.78 5.38 9.03
C GLY A 217 -6.90 6.71 9.76
N GLY A 218 -6.42 7.80 9.17
CA GLY A 218 -6.31 9.09 9.82
C GLY A 218 -5.18 9.15 10.85
N ALA A 219 -4.87 10.38 11.28
CA ALA A 219 -3.87 10.71 12.29
C ALA A 219 -4.38 11.87 13.16
N GLY A 220 -3.94 11.93 14.41
CA GLY A 220 -4.40 12.89 15.42
C GLY A 220 -4.92 12.19 16.68
N ASP A 221 -5.64 12.94 17.52
CA ASP A 221 -6.32 12.39 18.68
C ASP A 221 -7.72 11.81 18.31
N PHE A 222 -8.42 11.23 19.29
CA PHE A 222 -9.77 10.69 19.09
C PHE A 222 -10.80 11.72 18.57
N SER A 223 -10.54 13.02 18.70
CA SER A 223 -11.43 14.08 18.18
C SER A 223 -11.18 14.39 16.70
N LYS A 224 -10.01 14.01 16.16
CA LYS A 224 -9.62 14.22 14.77
C LYS A 224 -9.77 12.97 13.91
N GLY A 225 -9.75 11.79 14.53
CA GLY A 225 -9.99 10.52 13.87
C GLY A 225 -8.70 9.75 13.64
N ILE A 226 -8.47 8.76 14.50
CA ILE A 226 -7.48 7.71 14.33
C ILE A 226 -8.22 6.37 14.18
N GLY A 227 -7.75 5.53 13.28
CA GLY A 227 -8.43 4.33 12.83
C GLY A 227 -7.47 3.20 12.54
N HIS A 228 -8.03 2.01 12.36
CA HIS A 228 -7.24 0.77 12.29
C HIS A 228 -6.23 0.79 11.13
N MET A 229 -6.59 1.34 9.97
CA MET A 229 -5.73 1.37 8.78
C MET A 229 -4.40 2.11 8.97
N SER A 230 -4.26 3.02 9.93
CA SER A 230 -3.00 3.74 10.21
C SER A 230 -2.13 3.07 11.26
N ASN A 231 -2.57 1.93 11.83
CA ASN A 231 -1.89 1.21 12.90
C ASN A 231 -1.58 -0.24 12.46
N VAL A 232 -0.30 -0.55 12.26
CA VAL A 232 0.17 -1.82 11.66
C VAL A 232 -0.43 -3.07 12.33
N PRO A 233 -0.36 -3.25 13.66
CA PRO A 233 -0.96 -4.36 14.40
C PRO A 233 -2.42 -4.67 14.07
N VAL A 234 -3.18 -3.65 13.69
CA VAL A 234 -4.64 -3.76 13.55
C VAL A 234 -5.18 -3.35 12.18
N ALA A 235 -4.33 -2.93 11.24
CA ALA A 235 -4.75 -2.47 9.92
C ALA A 235 -5.54 -3.53 9.15
N ALA A 236 -5.12 -4.80 9.22
CA ALA A 236 -5.78 -5.90 8.51
C ALA A 236 -7.19 -6.25 9.01
N PHE A 237 -7.63 -5.70 10.14
CA PHE A 237 -9.00 -5.86 10.60
C PHE A 237 -9.97 -4.97 9.85
N ASP A 238 -9.50 -3.86 9.26
CA ASP A 238 -10.33 -3.04 8.36
C ASP A 238 -10.51 -3.78 7.02
N PRO A 239 -11.74 -3.99 6.54
CA PRO A 239 -11.96 -4.76 5.30
C PRO A 239 -11.31 -4.12 4.08
N ILE A 240 -11.14 -2.80 4.04
CA ILE A 240 -10.52 -2.10 2.91
C ILE A 240 -9.04 -2.48 2.71
N PHE A 241 -8.39 -2.94 3.78
CA PHE A 241 -7.02 -3.44 3.79
C PHE A 241 -6.77 -4.44 2.67
N TRP A 242 -7.65 -5.43 2.51
CA TRP A 242 -7.48 -6.54 1.58
C TRP A 242 -7.54 -6.06 0.13
N MET A 243 -8.39 -5.08 -0.16
CA MET A 243 -8.53 -4.47 -1.50
C MET A 243 -7.36 -3.51 -1.79
N HIS A 244 -6.85 -2.81 -0.79
CA HIS A 244 -5.63 -2.01 -0.88
C HIS A 244 -4.42 -2.89 -1.22
N HIS A 245 -4.17 -3.95 -0.45
CA HIS A 245 -3.06 -4.89 -0.67
C HIS A 245 -3.19 -5.67 -1.98
N CYS A 246 -4.41 -5.95 -2.43
CA CYS A 246 -4.68 -6.55 -3.74
C CYS A 246 -4.26 -5.63 -4.91
N TYR A 247 -4.37 -4.30 -4.74
CA TYR A 247 -3.89 -3.34 -5.75
C TYR A 247 -2.38 -3.10 -5.64
N VAL A 248 -1.80 -3.14 -4.44
CA VAL A 248 -0.33 -3.15 -4.27
C VAL A 248 0.30 -4.35 -4.99
N ASP A 249 -0.29 -5.54 -4.88
CA ASP A 249 0.12 -6.73 -5.66
C ASP A 249 -0.07 -6.54 -7.17
N CYS A 250 -1.11 -5.82 -7.60
CA CYS A 250 -1.31 -5.46 -9.01
C CYS A 250 -0.18 -4.56 -9.54
N ILE A 251 0.20 -3.52 -8.78
CA ILE A 251 1.32 -2.65 -9.13
C ILE A 251 2.62 -3.46 -9.21
N PHE A 252 2.84 -4.35 -8.25
CA PHE A 252 4.01 -5.20 -8.23
C PHE A 252 4.05 -6.15 -9.45
N ALA A 253 2.93 -6.79 -9.78
CA ALA A 253 2.82 -7.65 -10.95
C ALA A 253 3.06 -6.90 -12.27
N MET A 254 2.53 -5.67 -12.42
CA MET A 254 2.86 -4.81 -13.56
C MET A 254 4.35 -4.48 -13.61
N TRP A 255 4.95 -4.14 -12.47
CA TRP A 255 6.39 -3.85 -12.39
C TRP A 255 7.24 -5.07 -12.77
N GLN A 256 6.88 -6.28 -12.33
CA GLN A 256 7.57 -7.52 -12.69
C GLN A 256 7.54 -7.79 -14.20
N VAL A 257 6.39 -7.56 -14.85
CA VAL A 257 6.28 -7.72 -16.32
C VAL A 257 7.16 -6.70 -17.05
N LEU A 258 7.24 -5.47 -16.56
CA LEU A 258 8.05 -4.40 -17.14
C LEU A 258 9.55 -4.53 -16.81
N ASN A 259 9.91 -5.28 -15.75
CA ASN A 259 11.28 -5.46 -15.27
C ASN A 259 11.57 -6.95 -14.99
N PRO A 260 11.49 -7.83 -16.01
CA PRO A 260 11.51 -9.28 -15.82
C PRO A 260 12.81 -9.81 -15.22
N ASP A 261 13.92 -9.12 -15.44
CA ASP A 261 15.25 -9.50 -14.92
C ASP A 261 15.52 -8.99 -13.50
N SER A 262 14.68 -8.09 -12.99
CA SER A 262 14.85 -7.49 -11.67
C SER A 262 14.14 -8.35 -10.61
N TRP A 263 14.91 -9.22 -9.97
CA TRP A 263 14.46 -10.07 -8.88
C TRP A 263 15.51 -10.13 -7.77
N PHE A 264 15.10 -10.64 -6.61
CA PHE A 264 15.99 -10.88 -5.48
C PHE A 264 17.25 -11.65 -5.91
N ASP A 265 18.35 -11.41 -5.21
CA ASP A 265 19.48 -12.31 -5.28
C ASP A 265 19.07 -13.71 -4.76
N PRO A 266 19.83 -14.78 -5.06
CA PRO A 266 19.43 -16.14 -4.67
C PRO A 266 19.17 -16.30 -3.17
N ALA A 267 19.88 -15.56 -2.32
CA ALA A 267 19.71 -15.63 -0.88
C ALA A 267 18.38 -14.99 -0.42
N GLY A 268 18.04 -13.81 -0.95
CA GLY A 268 16.78 -13.12 -0.66
C GLY A 268 15.56 -13.82 -1.25
N GLY A 269 15.69 -14.44 -2.43
CA GLY A 269 14.62 -15.17 -3.10
C GLY A 269 14.16 -16.42 -2.33
N GLN A 270 15.10 -17.11 -1.70
CA GLN A 270 14.87 -18.38 -0.99
C GLN A 270 14.61 -18.23 0.51
N GLU A 271 14.54 -17.00 1.02
CA GLU A 271 14.26 -16.77 2.43
C GLU A 271 12.85 -17.26 2.81
N LYS A 272 12.74 -17.98 3.93
CA LYS A 272 11.48 -18.56 4.41
C LYS A 272 10.51 -17.50 4.89
N LEU A 273 9.30 -17.55 4.38
CA LEU A 273 8.20 -16.64 4.66
C LEU A 273 7.28 -17.27 5.69
N VAL A 274 7.76 -17.30 6.92
CA VAL A 274 6.96 -17.70 8.08
C VAL A 274 5.78 -16.72 8.21
N PRO A 275 4.54 -17.19 8.50
CA PRO A 275 4.16 -18.54 8.86
C PRO A 275 3.45 -19.24 7.69
N PHE A 276 3.70 -18.83 6.45
CA PHE A 276 2.93 -19.24 5.29
C PHE A 276 3.44 -20.57 4.76
N HIS A 277 2.60 -21.60 4.81
CA HIS A 277 2.97 -22.95 4.42
C HIS A 277 2.45 -23.31 3.02
N ASN A 278 3.30 -24.01 2.25
CA ASN A 278 2.95 -24.68 0.99
C ASN A 278 3.06 -26.20 1.13
N ASP A 279 2.52 -26.92 0.15
CA ASP A 279 2.61 -28.38 0.03
C ASP A 279 3.31 -28.83 -1.26
N PHE A 280 4.18 -27.99 -1.84
CA PHE A 280 4.85 -28.27 -3.13
C PHE A 280 5.74 -29.53 -3.09
N GLY A 281 6.16 -29.97 -1.90
CA GLY A 281 6.88 -31.23 -1.69
C GLY A 281 5.99 -32.50 -1.71
N GLY A 282 4.68 -32.36 -1.93
CA GLY A 282 3.68 -33.42 -1.87
C GLY A 282 3.10 -33.65 -0.46
N GLU A 283 2.09 -34.51 -0.35
CA GLU A 283 1.28 -34.74 0.88
C GLU A 283 2.06 -35.10 2.16
N ARG A 284 3.38 -35.35 2.08
CA ARG A 284 4.25 -35.72 3.21
C ARG A 284 5.30 -34.67 3.57
N HIS A 285 5.35 -33.52 2.88
CA HIS A 285 6.31 -32.47 3.16
C HIS A 285 5.66 -31.09 3.04
N VAL A 286 5.45 -30.46 4.20
CA VAL A 286 5.02 -29.07 4.31
C VAL A 286 6.25 -28.22 4.59
N ASP A 287 6.49 -27.19 3.76
CA ASP A 287 7.52 -26.18 4.00
C ASP A 287 6.88 -24.78 4.00
N TYR A 288 7.67 -23.79 4.39
CA TYR A 288 7.30 -22.39 4.23
C TYR A 288 7.46 -21.97 2.77
N PHE A 289 6.60 -21.07 2.32
CA PHE A 289 6.83 -20.32 1.10
C PHE A 289 8.14 -19.54 1.17
N ASN A 290 8.75 -19.29 0.02
CA ASN A 290 9.78 -18.29 -0.20
C ASN A 290 9.33 -17.33 -1.32
N SER A 291 10.09 -16.26 -1.57
CA SER A 291 9.73 -15.29 -2.62
C SER A 291 9.74 -15.93 -4.01
N ASP A 292 10.69 -16.82 -4.30
CA ASP A 292 10.79 -17.50 -5.61
C ASP A 292 9.54 -18.33 -5.93
N ASP A 293 8.93 -18.94 -4.92
CA ASP A 293 7.72 -19.75 -5.05
C ASP A 293 6.52 -18.96 -5.61
N VAL A 294 6.49 -17.64 -5.42
CA VAL A 294 5.39 -16.77 -5.89
C VAL A 294 5.82 -15.69 -6.87
N ARG A 295 7.03 -15.79 -7.42
CA ARG A 295 7.48 -14.85 -8.47
C ARG A 295 6.46 -14.77 -9.61
N ALA A 296 5.82 -15.89 -9.94
CA ALA A 296 4.61 -15.89 -10.75
C ALA A 296 3.38 -15.59 -9.88
N TYR A 297 2.81 -14.39 -9.99
CA TYR A 297 1.58 -14.00 -9.29
C TYR A 297 0.40 -14.97 -9.54
N SER A 298 0.40 -15.69 -10.67
CA SER A 298 -0.62 -16.67 -11.02
C SER A 298 -0.60 -17.95 -10.18
N THR A 299 0.39 -18.14 -9.31
CA THR A 299 0.54 -19.29 -8.41
C THR A 299 -0.72 -19.54 -7.57
N PHE A 300 -1.41 -18.48 -7.12
CA PHE A 300 -2.65 -18.60 -6.33
C PHE A 300 -3.93 -18.59 -7.18
N GLY A 301 -3.80 -18.85 -8.48
CA GLY A 301 -4.91 -19.03 -9.39
C GLY A 301 -5.66 -17.75 -9.78
N TYR A 302 -4.99 -16.60 -9.74
CA TYR A 302 -5.50 -15.32 -10.22
C TYR A 302 -4.62 -14.67 -11.29
N GLU A 303 -5.18 -13.71 -12.01
CA GLU A 303 -4.50 -12.79 -12.93
C GLU A 303 -5.16 -11.40 -12.81
N TYR A 304 -4.45 -10.35 -13.21
CA TYR A 304 -4.99 -8.99 -13.26
C TYR A 304 -5.52 -8.66 -14.65
N ASP A 305 -6.66 -7.98 -14.73
CA ASP A 305 -7.29 -7.55 -15.99
C ASP A 305 -6.32 -6.79 -16.91
N VAL A 306 -5.50 -5.88 -16.36
CA VAL A 306 -4.45 -5.14 -17.07
C VAL A 306 -3.32 -6.03 -17.62
N LEU A 307 -3.12 -7.22 -17.04
CA LEU A 307 -2.07 -8.17 -17.43
C LEU A 307 -2.58 -9.30 -18.32
N VAL A 308 -3.87 -9.33 -18.69
CA VAL A 308 -4.41 -10.38 -19.56
C VAL A 308 -3.82 -10.26 -20.96
N ARG A 309 -2.92 -11.18 -21.30
CA ARG A 309 -2.31 -11.26 -22.63
C ARG A 309 -3.30 -11.74 -23.69
N GLN A 310 -3.36 -11.01 -24.81
CA GLN A 310 -4.21 -11.38 -25.94
C GLN A 310 -3.62 -12.56 -26.72
N LYS A 311 -4.49 -13.36 -27.34
CA LYS A 311 -4.06 -14.55 -28.09
C LYS A 311 -3.27 -14.12 -29.33
N GLY A 312 -2.01 -14.57 -29.42
CA GLY A 312 -1.11 -14.24 -30.53
C GLY A 312 -0.46 -12.87 -30.41
N GLN A 313 -0.58 -12.21 -29.26
CA GLN A 313 0.11 -10.94 -28.98
C GLN A 313 1.60 -11.22 -28.70
N GLU A 314 2.49 -10.55 -29.42
CA GLU A 314 3.94 -10.63 -29.22
C GLU A 314 4.37 -9.95 -27.91
N ASP A 315 5.55 -10.30 -27.38
CA ASP A 315 6.03 -9.77 -26.09
C ASP A 315 6.17 -8.24 -26.11
N GLU A 316 6.68 -7.68 -27.20
CA GLU A 316 6.84 -6.23 -27.37
C GLU A 316 5.49 -5.50 -27.36
N GLU A 317 4.47 -6.06 -28.05
CA GLU A 317 3.12 -5.48 -28.08
C GLU A 317 2.44 -5.59 -26.72
N TYR A 318 2.68 -6.67 -25.98
CA TYR A 318 2.15 -6.87 -24.64
C TYR A 318 2.72 -5.85 -23.64
N VAL A 319 4.05 -5.68 -23.62
CA VAL A 319 4.74 -4.70 -22.77
C VAL A 319 4.31 -3.28 -23.12
N ALA A 320 4.29 -2.92 -24.41
CA ALA A 320 3.85 -1.60 -24.87
C ALA A 320 2.39 -1.31 -24.49
N GLY A 321 1.52 -2.32 -24.55
CA GLY A 321 0.12 -2.21 -24.13
C GLY A 321 -0.04 -1.88 -22.65
N ILE A 322 0.77 -2.51 -21.78
CA ILE A 322 0.79 -2.23 -20.34
C ILE A 322 1.31 -0.82 -20.07
N THR A 323 2.42 -0.42 -20.69
CA THR A 323 2.94 0.95 -20.58
C THR A 323 1.91 1.98 -21.02
N SER A 324 1.21 1.73 -22.13
CA SER A 324 0.13 2.60 -22.59
C SER A 324 -1.04 2.66 -21.63
N HIS A 325 -1.42 1.54 -21.01
CA HIS A 325 -2.44 1.54 -19.99
C HIS A 325 -2.02 2.42 -18.81
N ILE A 326 -0.78 2.27 -18.30
CA ILE A 326 -0.29 3.06 -17.16
C ILE A 326 -0.27 4.56 -17.49
N ASN A 327 0.31 4.97 -18.62
CA ASN A 327 0.37 6.38 -19.02
C ASN A 327 -1.03 7.01 -19.24
N LYS A 328 -2.00 6.24 -19.76
CA LYS A 328 -3.37 6.73 -19.94
C LYS A 328 -4.16 6.81 -18.65
N THR A 329 -3.91 5.89 -17.72
CA THR A 329 -4.66 5.80 -16.46
C THR A 329 -4.12 6.76 -15.41
N TYR A 330 -2.80 6.86 -15.28
CA TYR A 330 -2.11 7.65 -14.27
C TYR A 330 -1.36 8.78 -14.99
N HIS A 331 -2.02 9.94 -15.13
CA HIS A 331 -1.40 11.10 -15.75
C HIS A 331 -0.15 11.53 -14.97
N GLY A 332 1.02 11.37 -15.58
CA GLY A 332 2.29 11.72 -14.98
C GLY A 332 2.55 13.23 -14.99
N THR A 333 3.66 13.65 -14.36
CA THR A 333 4.08 15.06 -14.36
C THR A 333 4.15 15.61 -15.79
N GLY A 334 4.80 14.90 -16.71
CA GLY A 334 4.93 15.34 -18.09
C GLY A 334 3.59 15.47 -18.84
N ASP A 335 2.62 14.58 -18.58
CA ASP A 335 1.29 14.70 -19.18
C ASP A 335 0.58 15.99 -18.72
N VAL A 336 0.61 16.26 -17.41
CA VAL A 336 0.02 17.48 -16.83
C VAL A 336 0.65 18.73 -17.45
N LEU A 337 1.97 18.72 -17.62
CA LEU A 337 2.72 19.83 -18.18
C LEU A 337 2.49 19.99 -19.70
N GLN A 338 2.37 18.91 -20.47
CA GLN A 338 2.04 18.98 -21.91
C GLN A 338 0.64 19.53 -22.17
N HIS A 339 -0.29 19.33 -21.24
CA HIS A 339 -1.63 19.88 -21.31
C HIS A 339 -1.73 21.32 -20.75
N ASP A 340 -0.63 21.90 -20.28
CA ASP A 340 -0.57 23.31 -19.88
C ASP A 340 -0.85 24.22 -21.08
N LYS A 341 -1.84 25.11 -20.91
CA LYS A 341 -2.18 26.15 -21.90
C LYS A 341 -1.46 27.47 -21.62
N GLY A 342 -0.74 27.57 -20.50
CA GLY A 342 0.00 28.72 -20.03
C GLY A 342 1.40 28.87 -20.64
N GLY A 343 1.97 27.81 -21.20
CA GLY A 343 3.24 27.83 -21.94
C GLY A 343 4.48 27.99 -21.05
N LEU A 344 4.35 27.78 -19.74
CA LEU A 344 5.49 27.84 -18.79
C LEU A 344 6.49 26.69 -18.99
N PHE A 345 6.07 25.62 -19.68
CA PHE A 345 6.85 24.39 -19.90
C PHE A 345 7.04 24.03 -21.38
N LEU A 346 6.48 24.83 -22.30
CA LEU A 346 6.79 24.70 -23.71
C LEU A 346 8.15 25.37 -23.92
N SER A 347 9.18 24.58 -24.19
CA SER A 347 10.55 25.04 -24.37
C SER A 347 10.74 25.85 -25.65
N GLY A 348 10.24 27.08 -25.64
CA GLY A 348 10.55 28.13 -26.61
C GLY A 348 11.60 29.13 -26.13
N GLN A 349 12.10 29.00 -24.89
CA GLN A 349 13.03 29.98 -24.30
C GLN A 349 14.38 29.41 -23.83
N LEU A 350 14.60 28.10 -23.79
CA LEU A 350 15.89 27.51 -23.42
C LEU A 350 16.15 26.18 -24.19
N GLY A 351 16.72 26.27 -25.39
CA GLY A 351 17.68 25.31 -25.96
C GLY A 351 17.38 23.79 -26.09
N GLY A 352 16.25 23.26 -25.61
CA GLY A 352 15.82 21.86 -25.74
C GLY A 352 14.44 21.79 -26.39
N GLY A 353 14.16 20.79 -27.24
CA GLY A 353 12.89 20.67 -27.97
C GLY A 353 11.67 20.54 -27.06
N ASP A 354 10.45 20.69 -27.61
CA ASP A 354 9.13 20.76 -26.94
C ASP A 354 8.73 19.59 -25.97
N LYS A 355 9.67 18.78 -25.48
CA LYS A 355 9.45 17.52 -24.74
C LYS A 355 10.20 17.40 -23.42
N ASP A 356 11.17 18.28 -23.17
CA ASP A 356 12.01 18.24 -21.95
C ASP A 356 11.49 19.21 -20.89
N TYR A 357 11.53 18.81 -19.63
CA TYR A 357 11.19 19.66 -18.49
C TYR A 357 12.09 19.41 -17.29
N GLU A 358 12.18 20.41 -16.40
CA GLU A 358 12.91 20.30 -15.14
C GLU A 358 12.06 19.57 -14.09
N ASP A 359 12.63 18.53 -13.49
CA ASP A 359 12.01 17.76 -12.41
C ASP A 359 12.68 18.06 -11.08
N TYR A 360 11.87 18.25 -10.03
CA TYR A 360 12.33 18.60 -8.70
C TYR A 360 11.76 17.62 -7.69
N VAL A 361 12.63 17.11 -6.81
CA VAL A 361 12.23 16.15 -5.78
C VAL A 361 12.81 16.52 -4.42
N ILE A 362 12.02 16.27 -3.38
CA ILE A 362 12.52 16.16 -2.02
C ILE A 362 12.93 14.71 -1.82
N ASN A 363 14.13 14.51 -1.33
CA ASN A 363 14.71 13.24 -1.01
C ASN A 363 14.99 13.23 0.49
N VAL A 364 14.44 12.28 1.25
CA VAL A 364 14.63 12.21 2.70
C VAL A 364 15.29 10.92 3.12
N LEU A 365 16.34 11.05 3.93
CA LEU A 365 16.93 10.00 4.72
C LEU A 365 16.41 10.12 6.15
N TYR A 366 15.86 9.07 6.73
CA TYR A 366 15.26 9.12 8.07
C TYR A 366 15.43 7.81 8.83
N ASP A 367 15.40 7.86 10.16
CA ASP A 367 15.42 6.67 11.01
C ASP A 367 13.99 6.29 11.36
N ARG A 368 13.48 5.21 10.75
CA ARG A 368 12.13 4.69 11.00
C ARG A 368 11.88 4.38 12.49
N TYR A 369 12.95 4.13 13.26
CA TYR A 369 12.91 3.78 14.68
C TYR A 369 13.49 4.86 15.60
N GLY A 370 13.79 6.05 15.05
CA GLY A 370 14.46 7.11 15.79
C GLY A 370 13.61 7.79 16.87
N TYR A 371 12.28 7.67 16.78
CA TYR A 371 11.34 8.36 17.68
C TYR A 371 10.65 7.39 18.65
N GLU A 372 10.71 7.68 19.96
CA GLU A 372 10.07 6.91 21.05
C GLU A 372 10.13 5.37 20.83
N ASP A 373 11.34 4.85 20.57
CA ASP A 373 11.64 3.44 20.30
C ASP A 373 10.90 2.81 19.09
N GLY A 374 10.52 3.63 18.10
CA GLY A 374 9.83 3.23 16.87
C GLY A 374 8.36 3.63 16.78
N ALA A 375 7.94 4.60 17.60
CA ALA A 375 6.62 5.19 17.47
C ALA A 375 6.45 5.84 16.08
N PRO A 376 5.27 5.65 15.43
CA PRO A 376 5.02 6.21 14.12
C PRO A 376 4.95 7.73 14.12
N TYR A 377 5.60 8.32 13.12
CA TYR A 377 5.58 9.74 12.81
C TYR A 377 5.51 10.01 11.31
N THR A 378 5.08 11.22 10.96
CA THR A 378 4.97 11.72 9.59
C THR A 378 5.71 13.05 9.43
N ILE A 379 6.52 13.17 8.38
CA ILE A 379 7.16 14.43 7.99
C ILE A 379 6.30 15.10 6.92
N HIS A 380 5.86 16.33 7.17
CA HIS A 380 5.05 17.13 6.24
C HIS A 380 5.89 18.26 5.64
N PHE A 381 5.76 18.46 4.32
CA PHE A 381 6.47 19.50 3.58
C PHE A 381 5.51 20.59 3.11
N PHE A 382 5.96 21.84 3.18
CA PHE A 382 5.19 23.00 2.82
C PHE A 382 5.99 23.97 1.97
N PHE A 383 5.32 24.58 1.00
CA PHE A 383 5.74 25.85 0.45
C PHE A 383 5.17 26.98 1.30
N ARG A 384 6.04 27.90 1.70
CA ARG A 384 5.84 28.95 2.70
C ARG A 384 5.88 28.39 4.13
N GLU A 385 5.43 29.20 5.08
CA GLU A 385 5.46 28.88 6.51
C GLU A 385 4.57 27.67 6.84
N ALA A 386 5.16 26.68 7.51
CA ALA A 386 4.42 25.54 8.06
C ALA A 386 3.46 26.01 9.16
N PRO A 387 2.32 25.32 9.36
CA PRO A 387 1.37 25.72 10.40
C PRO A 387 1.98 25.56 11.80
N ALA A 388 1.58 26.45 12.71
CA ALA A 388 1.96 26.32 14.12
C ALA A 388 1.20 25.14 14.77
N GLU A 389 1.84 24.47 15.74
CA GLU A 389 1.22 23.35 16.47
C GLU A 389 -0.12 23.76 17.11
N ALA A 390 -0.21 24.98 17.63
CA ALA A 390 -1.44 25.50 18.22
C ALA A 390 -2.59 25.56 17.23
N ASP A 391 -2.33 25.94 15.97
CA ASP A 391 -3.35 26.03 14.92
C ASP A 391 -3.82 24.64 14.48
N VAL A 392 -2.87 23.70 14.35
CA VAL A 392 -3.20 22.30 14.07
C VAL A 392 -4.04 21.74 15.20
N ARG A 393 -3.67 21.95 16.47
CA ARG A 393 -4.40 21.43 17.65
C ARG A 393 -5.77 22.07 17.87
N ALA A 394 -5.90 23.37 17.68
CA ALA A 394 -7.12 24.12 17.98
C ALA A 394 -8.17 24.08 16.86
N GLY A 395 -7.78 23.70 15.64
CA GLY A 395 -8.66 23.71 14.46
C GLY A 395 -9.27 22.36 14.11
N ASP A 396 -10.33 22.42 13.29
CA ASP A 396 -10.98 21.27 12.64
C ASP A 396 -10.20 20.77 11.40
N ARG A 397 -9.01 21.31 11.12
CA ARG A 397 -8.22 20.98 9.94
C ARG A 397 -7.09 20.02 10.27
N MET A 398 -6.92 19.03 9.41
CA MET A 398 -5.75 18.16 9.39
C MET A 398 -4.54 18.92 8.84
N ILE A 399 -3.34 18.55 9.27
CA ILE A 399 -2.09 19.21 8.87
C ILE A 399 -1.88 19.28 7.35
N HIS A 400 -2.35 18.27 6.61
CA HIS A 400 -2.24 18.21 5.14
C HIS A 400 -3.26 19.13 4.42
N GLU A 401 -4.23 19.70 5.14
CA GLU A 401 -5.22 20.64 4.60
C GLU A 401 -4.75 22.10 4.73
N PHE A 402 -3.61 22.34 5.37
CA PHE A 402 -3.06 23.69 5.49
C PHE A 402 -2.51 24.17 4.14
N PRO A 403 -2.69 25.47 3.80
CA PRO A 403 -2.18 26.02 2.55
C PRO A 403 -0.69 25.78 2.37
N GLY A 404 -0.29 25.47 1.14
CA GLY A 404 1.10 25.23 0.82
C GLY A 404 1.61 23.83 1.15
N HIS A 405 0.81 22.93 1.74
CA HIS A 405 1.21 21.52 1.86
C HIS A 405 1.50 20.91 0.48
N VAL A 406 2.67 20.30 0.31
CA VAL A 406 3.12 19.74 -0.99
C VAL A 406 3.34 18.23 -0.95
N GLY A 407 3.41 17.64 0.23
CA GLY A 407 3.56 16.20 0.37
C GLY A 407 3.97 15.77 1.78
N SER A 408 4.03 14.47 1.99
CA SER A 408 4.38 13.90 3.29
C SER A 408 5.03 12.53 3.18
N ILE A 409 5.78 12.16 4.21
CA ILE A 409 6.42 10.86 4.36
C ILE A 409 5.98 10.28 5.69
N SER A 410 5.28 9.15 5.65
CA SER A 410 4.83 8.43 6.84
C SER A 410 5.71 7.20 7.09
N THR A 411 6.19 7.05 8.33
CA THR A 411 7.06 5.93 8.71
C THR A 411 6.34 4.59 8.83
N PHE A 412 5.02 4.60 9.07
CA PHE A 412 4.17 3.42 9.25
C PHE A 412 4.87 2.33 10.09
N SER A 413 5.35 2.72 11.27
CA SER A 413 6.11 1.90 12.21
C SER A 413 5.32 1.65 13.50
N SER A 414 5.89 0.83 14.37
CA SER A 414 5.42 0.62 15.74
C SER A 414 6.66 0.41 16.61
N PRO A 415 6.65 0.78 17.91
CA PRO A 415 7.89 0.70 18.70
C PRO A 415 8.44 -0.74 18.85
N VAL A 416 9.62 -0.98 19.41
CA VAL A 416 10.26 -2.34 19.41
C VAL A 416 10.58 -2.83 20.83
N GLU A 417 9.90 -3.88 21.33
CA GLU A 417 10.25 -4.51 22.62
C GLU A 417 11.16 -5.74 22.49
N THR A 418 11.84 -6.10 23.59
CA THR A 418 12.71 -7.29 23.71
C THR A 418 11.87 -8.57 23.83
N VAL A 419 12.01 -9.47 22.85
CA VAL A 419 11.17 -10.66 22.65
C VAL A 419 11.15 -11.62 23.85
N GLY A 420 9.95 -11.99 24.33
CA GLY A 420 9.70 -13.15 25.18
C GLY A 420 9.59 -14.46 24.38
N GLN A 421 10.11 -15.56 24.92
CA GLN A 421 10.18 -16.88 24.28
C GLN A 421 8.78 -17.49 24.03
N GLY A 422 8.43 -17.73 22.76
CA GLY A 422 7.30 -18.58 22.37
C GLY A 422 7.64 -20.07 22.46
N GLU A 423 6.60 -20.93 22.55
CA GLU A 423 6.70 -22.39 22.80
C GLU A 423 7.55 -23.17 21.78
N ASP A 424 7.81 -22.64 20.59
CA ASP A 424 8.58 -23.29 19.52
C ASP A 424 10.01 -22.75 19.35
N ASN A 425 10.49 -21.90 20.28
CA ASN A 425 11.87 -21.37 20.30
C ASN A 425 12.29 -20.57 19.05
N THR A 426 11.34 -20.24 18.16
CA THR A 426 11.55 -19.41 16.96
C THR A 426 11.11 -17.97 17.26
N LEU A 427 12.07 -17.03 17.17
CA LEU A 427 11.80 -15.61 17.40
C LEU A 427 11.00 -15.03 16.22
N HIS A 428 9.79 -14.54 16.51
CA HIS A 428 8.90 -13.95 15.50
C HIS A 428 9.32 -12.52 15.04
N CYS A 429 10.31 -11.88 15.68
CA CYS A 429 10.65 -10.46 15.43
C CYS A 429 12.17 -10.11 15.58
N ALA A 430 13.09 -10.97 15.12
CA ALA A 430 14.54 -10.79 15.34
C ALA A 430 15.25 -9.78 14.41
N LYS A 431 14.68 -9.45 13.25
CA LYS A 431 15.31 -8.58 12.23
C LYS A 431 15.23 -7.09 12.60
N CYS A 432 14.10 -6.74 13.16
CA CYS A 432 13.64 -5.42 13.52
C CYS A 432 14.54 -4.73 14.55
N ALA A 433 14.67 -5.42 15.69
CA ALA A 433 15.57 -5.05 16.76
C ALA A 433 17.02 -4.94 16.27
N ARG A 434 17.44 -5.80 15.34
CA ARG A 434 18.78 -5.71 14.74
C ARG A 434 18.92 -4.46 13.88
N GLN A 435 17.95 -4.10 13.04
CA GLN A 435 18.00 -2.89 12.21
C GLN A 435 18.09 -1.62 13.05
N ARG A 436 17.29 -1.52 14.11
CA ARG A 436 17.40 -0.46 15.11
C ARG A 436 18.79 -0.45 15.76
N ASP A 437 19.27 -1.59 16.25
CA ASP A 437 20.56 -1.71 16.93
C ASP A 437 21.75 -1.43 15.97
N GLU A 438 21.59 -1.71 14.68
CA GLU A 438 22.55 -1.41 13.60
C GLU A 438 22.42 0.03 13.07
N GLY A 439 21.34 0.74 13.41
CA GLY A 439 21.07 2.11 13.00
C GLY A 439 20.76 2.27 11.51
N VAL A 440 20.04 1.31 10.91
CA VAL A 440 19.65 1.33 9.50
C VAL A 440 18.69 2.48 9.21
N LEU A 441 18.93 3.21 8.12
CA LEU A 441 18.12 4.36 7.72
C LEU A 441 17.21 4.02 6.54
N SER A 442 16.03 4.61 6.55
CA SER A 442 15.02 4.53 5.49
C SER A 442 15.10 5.73 4.54
N ARG A 443 14.58 5.56 3.32
CA ARG A 443 14.54 6.61 2.30
C ARG A 443 13.12 6.84 1.79
N ALA A 444 12.83 8.06 1.40
CA ALA A 444 11.58 8.42 0.73
C ALA A 444 11.78 9.63 -0.17
N SER A 445 10.88 9.81 -1.15
CA SER A 445 10.93 10.92 -2.08
C SER A 445 9.54 11.52 -2.34
N VAL A 446 9.49 12.85 -2.43
CA VAL A 446 8.28 13.63 -2.72
C VAL A 446 8.54 14.47 -3.97
N SER A 447 7.73 14.29 -5.01
CA SER A 447 7.82 15.14 -6.21
C SER A 447 7.33 16.55 -5.91
N LEU A 448 8.10 17.55 -6.34
CA LEU A 448 7.77 18.97 -6.19
C LEU A 448 7.27 19.59 -7.49
N THR A 449 7.54 18.99 -8.64
CA THR A 449 7.38 19.61 -9.96
C THR A 449 5.97 20.15 -10.19
N ILE A 450 4.92 19.35 -9.90
CA ILE A 450 3.52 19.80 -10.05
C ILE A 450 3.13 20.86 -9.03
N SER A 451 3.63 20.76 -7.80
CA SER A 451 3.38 21.76 -6.76
C SER A 451 4.03 23.11 -7.12
N LEU A 452 5.27 23.08 -7.63
CA LEU A 452 6.00 24.26 -8.09
C LEU A 452 5.28 24.90 -9.27
N TYR A 453 4.85 24.07 -10.23
CA TYR A 453 4.04 24.53 -11.37
C TYR A 453 2.78 25.25 -10.90
N LYS A 454 2.03 24.64 -9.96
CA LYS A 454 0.80 25.22 -9.41
C LYS A 454 1.03 26.61 -8.81
N ASP A 455 2.12 26.80 -8.08
CA ASP A 455 2.46 28.12 -7.54
C ASP A 455 2.93 29.09 -8.65
N ALA A 456 3.70 28.63 -9.64
CA ALA A 456 4.19 29.46 -10.75
C ALA A 456 3.07 29.97 -11.69
N VAL A 457 2.01 29.19 -11.93
CA VAL A 457 0.84 29.66 -12.70
C VAL A 457 -0.11 30.54 -11.89
N ASN A 458 0.02 30.52 -10.56
CA ASN A 458 -0.88 31.24 -9.69
C ASN A 458 -0.48 32.71 -9.63
N LYS A 459 -1.21 33.56 -10.36
CA LYS A 459 -0.99 35.02 -10.42
C LYS A 459 -1.09 35.77 -9.09
N ASN A 460 -1.46 35.10 -8.00
CA ASN A 460 -1.45 35.67 -6.65
C ASN A 460 -0.16 35.34 -5.87
N ILE A 461 0.78 34.62 -6.48
CA ILE A 461 2.06 34.24 -5.89
C ILE A 461 3.17 34.83 -6.76
N ASP A 462 3.74 35.95 -6.31
CA ASP A 462 4.82 36.64 -7.04
C ASP A 462 6.21 36.02 -6.80
N ALA A 463 6.31 35.00 -5.95
CA ALA A 463 7.56 34.45 -5.45
C ALA A 463 8.22 33.44 -6.41
N ILE A 464 7.51 32.93 -7.41
CA ILE A 464 8.03 32.00 -8.43
C ILE A 464 7.36 32.29 -9.78
N GLY A 465 8.16 32.63 -10.79
CA GLY A 465 7.66 33.01 -12.13
C GLY A 465 7.97 32.00 -13.23
N ASP A 466 8.88 31.06 -12.97
CA ASP A 466 9.30 29.99 -13.89
C ASP A 466 9.88 28.83 -13.09
N LEU A 467 10.12 27.70 -13.77
CA LEU A 467 10.71 26.50 -13.18
C LEU A 467 12.19 26.32 -13.55
N THR A 468 12.93 27.39 -13.83
CA THR A 468 14.38 27.27 -14.03
C THR A 468 15.06 26.91 -12.71
N PRO A 469 16.18 26.15 -12.73
CA PRO A 469 16.83 25.70 -11.49
C PRO A 469 17.20 26.83 -10.53
N SER A 470 17.66 27.99 -11.05
CA SER A 470 18.00 29.15 -10.22
C SER A 470 16.80 29.78 -9.52
N THR A 471 15.68 29.90 -10.24
CA THR A 471 14.44 30.46 -9.68
C THR A 471 13.88 29.52 -8.62
N VAL A 472 13.84 28.21 -8.92
CA VAL A 472 13.35 27.19 -8.00
C VAL A 472 14.25 27.09 -6.76
N GLU A 473 15.57 27.10 -6.88
CA GLU A 473 16.47 27.04 -5.72
C GLU A 473 16.23 28.23 -4.78
N THR A 474 16.06 29.42 -5.34
CA THR A 474 15.76 30.63 -4.58
C THR A 474 14.40 30.53 -3.89
N TYR A 475 13.37 30.09 -4.61
CA TYR A 475 12.03 29.90 -4.06
C TYR A 475 12.01 28.88 -2.90
N LEU A 476 12.69 27.74 -3.08
CA LEU A 476 12.74 26.70 -2.05
C LEU A 476 13.62 27.10 -0.87
N LYS A 477 14.70 27.85 -1.08
CA LYS A 477 15.53 28.37 0.01
C LYS A 477 14.71 29.20 0.98
N ASP A 478 13.89 30.12 0.48
CA ASP A 478 13.14 31.03 1.33
C ASP A 478 11.78 30.46 1.76
N GLY A 479 11.19 29.58 0.95
CA GLY A 479 9.82 29.09 1.12
C GLY A 479 9.67 27.64 1.58
N LEU A 480 10.62 26.74 1.33
CA LEU A 480 10.44 25.34 1.70
C LEU A 480 10.61 25.14 3.21
N THR A 481 9.55 24.68 3.87
CA THR A 481 9.58 24.32 5.30
C THR A 481 9.06 22.90 5.51
N TRP A 482 9.41 22.29 6.63
CA TRP A 482 8.95 20.95 6.99
C TRP A 482 8.84 20.77 8.50
N VAL A 483 7.92 19.91 8.91
CA VAL A 483 7.65 19.59 10.31
C VAL A 483 7.44 18.09 10.47
N ALA A 484 7.92 17.52 11.57
CA ALA A 484 7.63 16.15 11.96
C ALA A 484 6.48 16.13 12.97
N VAL A 485 5.53 15.22 12.78
CA VAL A 485 4.34 15.10 13.62
C VAL A 485 4.12 13.64 13.99
N SER A 486 3.94 13.38 15.27
CA SER A 486 3.56 12.05 15.80
C SER A 486 2.14 11.68 15.39
N MET A 487 1.78 10.40 15.51
CA MET A 487 0.40 9.95 15.27
C MET A 487 -0.65 10.66 16.13
N GLU A 488 -0.29 11.17 17.31
CA GLU A 488 -1.18 11.91 18.20
C GLU A 488 -1.35 13.39 17.81
N GLY A 489 -0.70 13.83 16.74
CA GLY A 489 -0.70 15.23 16.30
C GLY A 489 0.25 16.14 17.08
N ARG A 490 1.18 15.58 17.87
CA ARG A 490 2.25 16.36 18.54
C ARG A 490 3.38 16.64 17.57
N PHE A 491 3.87 17.88 17.53
CA PHE A 491 5.04 18.23 16.74
C PHE A 491 6.29 17.66 17.42
N ILE A 492 7.15 17.01 16.64
CA ILE A 492 8.37 16.36 17.11
C ILE A 492 9.55 17.30 16.86
N PRO A 493 10.28 17.70 17.90
CA PRO A 493 11.53 18.45 17.76
C PRO A 493 12.58 17.70 16.93
N TRP A 494 13.29 18.40 16.05
CA TRP A 494 14.28 17.77 15.15
C TRP A 494 15.48 17.15 15.86
N ASN A 495 15.78 17.55 17.10
CA ASN A 495 16.81 16.90 17.91
C ASN A 495 16.42 15.50 18.39
N GLU A 496 15.13 15.13 18.36
CA GLU A 496 14.66 13.76 18.60
C GLU A 496 14.71 12.90 17.31
N LEU A 497 14.98 13.53 16.16
CA LEU A 497 15.07 12.90 14.84
C LEU A 497 16.41 13.24 14.17
N ASP A 498 17.50 13.18 14.94
CA ASP A 498 18.82 13.74 14.59
C ASP A 498 19.50 13.13 13.35
N LYS A 499 19.13 11.90 12.98
CA LYS A 499 19.58 11.22 11.75
C LYS A 499 18.81 11.64 10.49
N THR A 500 17.74 12.42 10.64
CA THR A 500 16.92 12.83 9.50
C THR A 500 17.62 13.89 8.68
N LYS A 501 17.67 13.68 7.36
CA LYS A 501 18.27 14.60 6.39
C LYS A 501 17.36 14.78 5.18
N VAL A 502 16.99 16.02 4.92
CA VAL A 502 16.19 16.45 3.77
C VAL A 502 17.13 17.01 2.70
N PHE A 503 17.07 16.40 1.52
CA PHE A 503 17.81 16.77 0.32
C PHE A 503 16.82 17.27 -0.75
N ILE A 504 17.28 18.18 -1.60
CA ILE A 504 16.56 18.67 -2.77
C ILE A 504 17.44 18.40 -3.97
N LEU A 505 16.87 17.73 -4.96
CA LEU A 505 17.53 17.43 -6.22
C LEU A 505 16.72 17.99 -7.38
N GLN A 506 17.42 18.53 -8.37
CA GLN A 506 16.87 18.88 -9.68
C GLN A 506 17.40 17.91 -10.72
N GLY A 507 16.51 17.29 -11.48
CA GLY A 507 16.83 16.45 -12.62
C GLY A 507 16.18 16.98 -13.89
N THR A 508 16.52 16.36 -15.01
CA THR A 508 15.88 16.61 -16.30
C THR A 508 14.99 15.43 -16.64
N SER A 509 13.78 15.72 -17.11
CA SER A 509 12.84 14.73 -17.61
C SER A 509 12.57 14.92 -19.10
N GLU A 510 12.26 13.82 -19.78
CA GLU A 510 11.78 13.81 -21.16
C GLU A 510 10.43 13.09 -21.20
N GLN A 511 9.39 13.76 -21.70
CA GLN A 511 8.06 13.18 -21.90
C GLN A 511 7.91 12.73 -23.36
N PRO A 512 7.81 11.42 -23.63
CA PRO A 512 7.55 10.90 -24.95
C PRO A 512 6.18 11.33 -25.48
N THR A 513 6.08 11.44 -26.81
CA THR A 513 4.78 11.62 -27.50
C THR A 513 4.05 10.29 -27.73
N ASP A 514 4.77 9.18 -27.63
CA ASP A 514 4.20 7.84 -27.73
C ASP A 514 3.83 7.36 -26.31
N ASN A 515 2.54 7.10 -26.10
CA ASN A 515 2.03 6.59 -24.83
C ASN A 515 2.56 5.19 -24.48
N ASN A 516 3.21 4.48 -25.40
CA ASN A 516 3.85 3.20 -25.15
C ASN A 516 5.23 3.33 -24.48
N ILE A 517 5.71 4.54 -24.23
CA ILE A 517 7.03 4.81 -23.64
C ILE A 517 6.84 5.62 -22.36
N PHE A 518 7.50 5.22 -21.27
CA PHE A 518 7.49 5.99 -20.03
C PHE A 518 8.33 7.27 -20.13
N SER A 519 7.94 8.28 -19.36
CA SER A 519 8.81 9.42 -19.07
C SER A 519 10.14 8.94 -18.51
N THR A 520 11.24 9.57 -18.96
CA THR A 520 12.57 9.28 -18.42
C THR A 520 13.04 10.43 -17.55
N TYR A 521 13.62 10.11 -16.40
CA TYR A 521 14.14 11.06 -15.42
C TYR A 521 15.64 10.80 -15.22
N ARG A 522 16.46 11.83 -15.33
CA ARG A 522 17.93 11.68 -15.38
C ARG A 522 18.65 12.90 -14.84
N SER A 523 19.97 12.73 -14.66
CA SER A 523 20.90 13.84 -14.39
C SER A 523 20.58 14.66 -13.15
N TYR A 524 20.12 14.01 -12.07
CA TYR A 524 19.82 14.71 -10.83
C TYR A 524 21.07 15.36 -10.23
N THR A 525 20.97 16.65 -9.92
CA THR A 525 21.99 17.48 -9.30
C THR A 525 21.48 18.08 -7.99
N SER A 526 22.40 18.30 -7.06
CA SER A 526 22.12 18.79 -5.71
C SER A 526 21.74 20.28 -5.69
N MET A 527 20.72 20.64 -4.90
CA MET A 527 20.30 22.02 -4.64
C MET A 527 20.52 22.41 -3.16
N PRO A 528 21.78 22.53 -2.71
CA PRO A 528 22.09 22.70 -1.30
C PRO A 528 21.53 23.99 -0.71
N ALA A 529 21.38 25.07 -1.49
CA ALA A 529 20.88 26.32 -0.92
C ALA A 529 19.42 26.23 -0.44
N ALA A 530 18.65 25.24 -0.93
CA ALA A 530 17.29 25.00 -0.49
C ALA A 530 17.17 24.43 0.94
N THR A 531 18.26 23.85 1.47
CA THR A 531 18.26 23.04 2.70
C THR A 531 19.37 23.39 3.70
N ASP A 532 20.52 23.87 3.23
CA ASP A 532 21.68 24.23 4.06
C ASP A 532 21.30 25.30 5.09
N GLY A 533 21.52 24.98 6.37
CA GLY A 533 21.17 25.85 7.50
C GLY A 533 19.75 25.71 8.06
N LYS A 534 18.90 24.86 7.48
CA LYS A 534 17.58 24.50 8.04
C LYS A 534 17.69 23.26 8.95
N GLU A 535 16.84 23.16 9.97
CA GLU A 535 16.79 21.98 10.84
C GLU A 535 16.44 20.71 10.06
N ALA A 536 17.17 19.61 10.31
CA ALA A 536 17.12 18.39 9.51
C ALA A 536 17.39 18.57 8.00
N GLY A 537 17.79 19.76 7.55
CA GLY A 537 18.23 20.00 6.18
C GLY A 537 19.62 19.42 5.94
N ALA A 538 19.85 18.86 4.76
CA ALA A 538 21.17 18.43 4.34
C ALA A 538 22.10 19.65 4.20
N SER A 539 23.24 19.60 4.87
CA SER A 539 24.30 20.60 4.71
C SER A 539 25.03 20.39 3.37
N LYS A 540 25.79 21.40 2.93
CA LYS A 540 26.69 21.24 1.77
C LYS A 540 27.66 20.07 1.88
N GLN A 541 28.02 19.68 3.10
CA GLN A 541 28.88 18.51 3.33
C GLN A 541 28.08 17.20 3.18
N ASP A 542 26.85 17.15 3.70
CA ASP A 542 25.95 16.01 3.52
C ASP A 542 25.70 15.73 2.03
N TYR A 543 25.51 16.75 1.18
CA TYR A 543 25.39 16.55 -0.27
C TYR A 543 26.67 15.96 -0.91
N LYS A 544 27.85 16.43 -0.51
CA LYS A 544 29.12 15.87 -1.01
C LYS A 544 29.30 14.42 -0.59
N ASP A 545 28.96 14.11 0.66
CA ASP A 545 29.05 12.75 1.18
C ASP A 545 28.02 11.86 0.48
N PHE A 546 26.84 12.39 0.13
CA PHE A 546 25.85 11.72 -0.68
C PHE A 546 26.36 11.41 -2.11
N GLU A 547 26.90 12.40 -2.81
CA GLU A 547 27.42 12.27 -4.18
C GLU A 547 28.63 11.33 -4.27
N THR A 548 29.48 11.30 -3.25
CA THR A 548 30.69 10.46 -3.21
C THR A 548 30.42 9.05 -2.70
N GLY A 549 29.17 8.73 -2.36
CA GLY A 549 28.83 7.46 -1.71
C GLY A 549 29.54 7.29 -0.37
N ARG A 550 29.83 8.36 0.37
CA ARG A 550 30.29 8.29 1.77
C ARG A 550 29.14 8.28 2.76
N LEU A 551 28.03 8.90 2.38
CA LEU A 551 26.68 8.52 2.78
C LEU A 551 26.21 7.26 1.99
N SER A 552 27.14 6.35 1.68
CA SER A 552 26.85 4.96 1.26
C SER A 552 26.20 4.26 2.44
N MET A 553 24.90 4.42 2.49
CA MET A 553 23.97 3.49 3.11
C MET A 553 24.30 2.10 2.56
N ARG A 554 24.49 1.11 3.46
CA ARG A 554 24.72 -0.27 3.04
C ARG A 554 23.61 -0.68 2.06
N VAL A 555 24.05 -1.37 1.00
CA VAL A 555 23.24 -1.91 -0.10
C VAL A 555 22.61 -3.22 0.34
#